data_AF-A0A6J6UE56-F1
#
_entry.id   AF-A0A6J6UE56-F1
#
_cell.length_a   1.000
_cell.length_b   1.000
_cell.length_c   1.000
_cell.angle_alpha   90.00
_cell.angle_beta   90.00
_cell.angle_gamma   90.00
#
_symmetry.space_group_name_H-M   'P 1'
#
loop_
_entity.id
_entity.type
_entity.pdbx_description
1 polymer ?
#
loop_
_entity_poly.entity_id
_entity_poly.type
_entity_poly.pdbx_seq_one_letter_code
_entity_poly.pdbx_strand_id
1 'polypeptide(L)'
;MGVWGDNIRDDGTWKSLRQNLPPIVHKGKSVYANYPDVDWGQDYSNKVYSFRSAICTRTDGLMMFVAIGKVNIRMLADSLVILGCSTAMELDINGTWPSFSVYSGFGKTSRDGQVIDKRMGDPNRYLSQSTKDFIALFDPQTLPAGVVK
;
A
#
# COMPACT_ATOMS: atom_id res chain seq x y z
N MET A 1 7.99 -5.34 3.11
CA MET A 1 7.83 -5.19 1.65
C MET A 1 9.21 -5.18 1.01
N GLY A 2 9.32 -5.51 -0.27
CA GLY A 2 10.59 -5.45 -0.98
C GLY A 2 10.47 -5.91 -2.43
N VAL A 3 11.62 -6.01 -3.08
CA VAL A 3 11.84 -6.46 -4.45
C VAL A 3 12.43 -7.87 -4.40
N TRP A 4 11.70 -8.83 -4.96
CA TRP A 4 12.12 -10.23 -5.02
C TRP A 4 13.46 -10.40 -5.73
N GLY A 5 14.36 -11.18 -5.13
CA GLY A 5 15.70 -11.44 -5.66
C GLY A 5 16.73 -10.35 -5.36
N ASP A 6 16.28 -9.18 -4.90
CA ASP A 6 17.17 -8.09 -4.46
C ASP A 6 17.23 -8.05 -2.93
N ASN A 7 16.28 -7.35 -2.29
CA ASN A 7 16.26 -7.15 -0.84
C ASN A 7 15.28 -8.07 -0.10
N ILE A 8 14.48 -8.86 -0.81
CA ILE A 8 13.69 -9.95 -0.24
C ILE A 8 13.99 -11.26 -0.99
N ARG A 9 14.19 -12.34 -0.24
CA ARG A 9 14.44 -13.71 -0.70
C ARG A 9 13.73 -14.66 0.26
N ASP A 10 13.29 -15.82 -0.22
CA ASP A 10 12.75 -16.84 0.68
C ASP A 10 13.79 -17.25 1.71
N ASP A 11 13.53 -16.90 2.97
CA ASP A 11 14.33 -17.26 4.14
C ASP A 11 13.59 -18.26 5.04
N GLY A 12 12.43 -18.78 4.58
CA GLY A 12 11.58 -19.70 5.32
C GLY A 12 10.79 -19.08 6.47
N THR A 13 10.90 -17.77 6.71
CA THR A 13 10.24 -17.10 7.85
C THR A 13 8.81 -16.66 7.53
N TRP A 14 8.50 -16.40 6.26
CA TRP A 14 7.20 -15.86 5.86
C TRP A 14 6.15 -16.96 5.67
N LYS A 15 4.90 -16.67 6.06
CA LYS A 15 3.76 -17.59 5.86
C LYS A 15 3.00 -17.37 4.56
N SER A 16 3.09 -16.17 4.00
CA SER A 16 2.40 -15.79 2.77
C SER A 16 3.12 -14.63 2.11
N LEU A 17 3.10 -14.60 0.78
CA LEU A 17 3.58 -13.49 -0.04
C LEU A 17 2.44 -12.98 -0.91
N ARG A 18 2.36 -11.66 -1.09
CA ARG A 18 1.49 -11.02 -2.09
C ARG A 18 2.39 -10.29 -3.08
N GLN A 19 2.18 -10.54 -4.37
CA GLN A 19 2.88 -9.85 -5.45
C GLN A 19 2.05 -8.67 -5.92
N ASN A 20 2.72 -7.60 -6.33
CA ASN A 20 2.13 -6.45 -7.01
C ASN A 20 3.04 -6.02 -8.17
N LEU A 21 2.74 -4.89 -8.82
CA LEU A 21 3.55 -4.25 -9.85
C LEU A 21 5.01 -4.05 -9.40
N PRO A 22 5.97 -3.90 -10.34
CA PRO A 22 7.35 -3.58 -10.02
C PRO A 22 7.50 -2.29 -9.18
N PRO A 23 8.63 -2.11 -8.47
CA PRO A 23 8.83 -0.93 -7.65
C PRO A 23 8.83 0.34 -8.50
N ILE A 24 8.25 1.41 -7.96
CA ILE A 24 8.26 2.75 -8.55
C ILE A 24 9.33 3.64 -7.91
N VAL A 25 9.76 3.29 -6.69
CA VAL A 25 10.95 3.84 -6.03
C VAL A 25 11.84 2.69 -5.58
N HIS A 26 13.14 2.82 -5.81
CA HIS A 26 14.14 1.86 -5.36
C HIS A 26 15.46 2.56 -5.05
N LYS A 27 16.09 2.21 -3.91
CA LYS A 27 17.30 2.86 -3.36
C LYS A 27 17.17 4.39 -3.33
N GLY A 28 16.00 4.89 -2.95
CA GLY A 28 15.73 6.33 -2.83
C GLY A 28 15.58 7.07 -4.15
N LYS A 29 15.41 6.36 -5.27
CA LYS A 29 15.29 6.95 -6.61
C LYS A 29 14.00 6.50 -7.29
N SER A 30 13.41 7.39 -8.07
CA SER A 30 12.31 7.08 -8.99
C SER A 30 12.82 6.10 -10.04
N VAL A 31 12.17 4.93 -10.17
CA VAL A 31 12.59 3.84 -11.07
C VAL A 31 11.45 3.31 -11.94
N TYR A 32 10.28 3.94 -11.93
CA TYR A 32 9.13 3.51 -12.75
C TYR A 32 9.50 3.37 -14.24
N ALA A 33 10.37 4.24 -14.75
CA ALA A 33 10.80 4.26 -16.14
C ALA A 33 11.69 3.06 -16.54
N ASN A 34 12.19 2.29 -15.57
CA ASN A 34 12.93 1.05 -15.84
C ASN A 34 12.02 -0.09 -16.32
N TYR A 35 10.69 0.11 -16.26
CA TYR A 35 9.68 -0.87 -16.64
C TYR A 35 8.79 -0.29 -17.76
N PRO A 36 9.31 -0.13 -18.98
CA PRO A 36 8.60 0.53 -20.08
C PRO A 36 7.35 -0.24 -20.54
N ASP A 37 7.31 -1.55 -20.31
CA ASP A 37 6.21 -2.42 -20.70
C ASP A 37 5.10 -2.52 -19.65
N VAL A 38 5.25 -1.85 -18.50
CA VAL A 38 4.23 -1.84 -17.44
C VAL A 38 3.20 -0.75 -17.73
N ASP A 39 1.94 -1.16 -17.85
CA ASP A 39 0.82 -0.23 -17.79
C ASP A 39 0.59 0.20 -16.32
N TRP A 40 0.95 1.43 -16.03
CA TRP A 40 0.71 2.07 -14.73
C TRP A 40 -0.74 2.56 -14.57
N GLY A 41 -1.63 2.22 -15.48
CA GLY A 41 -3.06 2.44 -15.36
C GLY A 41 -3.51 3.90 -15.55
N GLN A 42 -4.80 4.02 -15.83
CA GLN A 42 -5.53 5.28 -16.02
C GLN A 42 -6.86 5.21 -15.25
N ASP A 43 -7.54 6.34 -15.06
CA ASP A 43 -8.89 6.34 -14.47
C ASP A 43 -9.96 5.67 -15.35
N TYR A 44 -11.18 5.52 -14.81
CA TYR A 44 -12.32 4.94 -15.55
C TYR A 44 -12.70 5.72 -16.82
N SER A 45 -12.23 6.96 -16.96
CA SER A 45 -12.41 7.83 -18.12
C SER A 45 -11.15 7.91 -18.99
N ASN A 46 -10.20 6.97 -18.82
CA ASN A 46 -8.93 6.91 -19.54
C ASN A 46 -8.10 8.20 -19.38
N LYS A 47 -8.08 8.75 -18.17
CA LYS A 47 -7.20 9.87 -17.79
C LYS A 47 -6.00 9.35 -17.03
N VAL A 48 -4.83 9.84 -17.41
CA VAL A 48 -3.54 9.48 -16.80
C VAL A 48 -3.43 9.97 -15.34
N TYR A 49 -4.14 11.05 -15.00
CA TYR A 49 -4.12 11.66 -13.67
C TYR A 49 -5.24 11.11 -12.78
N SER A 50 -4.88 10.17 -11.91
CA SER A 50 -5.82 9.42 -11.07
C SER A 50 -5.61 9.66 -9.57
N PHE A 51 -6.58 9.25 -8.75
CA PHE A 51 -6.32 9.01 -7.33
C PHE A 51 -5.54 7.71 -7.20
N ARG A 52 -4.30 7.79 -6.70
CA ARG A 52 -3.37 6.66 -6.61
C ARG A 52 -2.99 6.40 -5.18
N SER A 53 -2.72 5.14 -4.85
CA SER A 53 -2.10 4.77 -3.58
C SER A 53 -0.77 4.05 -3.76
N ALA A 54 0.05 4.11 -2.73
CA ALA A 54 1.32 3.42 -2.68
C ALA A 54 1.63 2.99 -1.26
N ILE A 55 2.52 2.01 -1.14
CA ILE A 55 3.16 1.65 0.11
C ILE A 55 4.67 1.80 -0.05
N CYS A 56 5.34 2.20 1.01
CA CYS A 56 6.75 2.54 1.00
C CYS A 56 7.43 2.16 2.31
N THR A 57 8.67 1.69 2.20
CA THR A 57 9.62 1.68 3.32
C THR A 57 10.48 2.93 3.20
N ARG A 58 10.41 3.78 4.23
CA ARG A 58 11.21 4.99 4.38
C ARG A 58 12.66 4.67 4.73
N THR A 59 13.54 5.64 4.53
CA THR A 59 14.97 5.54 4.88
C THR A 59 15.23 5.35 6.38
N ASP A 60 14.29 5.75 7.23
CA ASP A 60 14.30 5.53 8.68
C ASP A 60 13.77 4.14 9.10
N GLY A 61 13.43 3.28 8.13
CA GLY A 61 12.92 1.93 8.39
C GLY A 61 11.41 1.87 8.64
N LEU A 62 10.71 3.00 8.76
CA LEU A 62 9.26 3.01 8.94
C LEU A 62 8.54 2.70 7.63
N MET A 63 7.35 2.10 7.77
CA MET A 63 6.44 1.87 6.65
C MET A 63 5.44 3.02 6.55
N MET A 64 5.12 3.43 5.33
CA MET A 64 4.16 4.49 5.05
C MET A 64 3.21 4.05 3.95
N PHE A 65 1.91 4.21 4.21
CA PHE A 65 0.89 4.19 3.17
C PHE A 65 0.66 5.62 2.67
N VAL A 66 0.52 5.80 1.37
CA VAL A 66 0.37 7.10 0.72
C VAL A 66 -0.83 7.07 -0.20
N ALA A 67 -1.66 8.11 -0.15
CA ALA A 67 -2.77 8.33 -1.07
C ALA A 67 -2.69 9.75 -1.63
N ILE A 68 -2.56 9.88 -2.95
CA ILE A 68 -2.38 11.17 -3.62
C ILE A 68 -3.37 11.28 -4.78
N GLY A 69 -4.04 12.44 -4.86
CA GLY A 69 -5.02 12.70 -5.92
C GLY A 69 -4.42 13.38 -7.13
N LYS A 70 -5.01 13.09 -8.30
CA LYS A 70 -4.65 13.68 -9.61
C LYS A 70 -3.16 13.48 -9.94
N VAL A 71 -2.71 12.27 -9.60
CA VAL A 71 -1.45 11.57 -9.86
C VAL A 71 -1.22 10.99 -11.25
N ASN A 72 -0.14 11.29 -11.98
CA ASN A 72 0.42 10.27 -12.89
C ASN A 72 1.50 9.44 -12.17
N ILE A 73 2.00 8.36 -12.79
CA ILE A 73 2.99 7.47 -12.14
C ILE A 73 4.29 8.19 -11.77
N ARG A 74 4.78 9.09 -12.64
CA ARG A 74 5.99 9.87 -12.38
C ARG A 74 5.82 10.76 -11.16
N MET A 75 4.71 11.48 -11.09
CA MET A 75 4.39 12.36 -9.96
C MET A 75 4.25 11.58 -8.65
N LEU A 76 3.65 10.38 -8.68
CA LEU A 76 3.59 9.50 -7.51
C LEU A 76 5.00 9.09 -7.05
N ALA A 77 5.83 8.58 -7.97
CA ALA A 77 7.19 8.14 -7.67
C ALA A 77 8.06 9.28 -7.13
N ASP A 78 8.03 10.45 -7.79
CA ASP A 78 8.81 11.62 -7.38
C ASP A 78 8.34 12.16 -6.01
N SER A 79 7.02 12.13 -5.72
CA SER A 79 6.49 12.48 -4.40
C SER A 79 6.98 11.53 -3.30
N LEU A 80 7.04 10.22 -3.59
CA LEU A 80 7.53 9.21 -2.64
C LEU A 80 9.02 9.40 -2.34
N VAL A 81 9.83 9.76 -3.35
CA VAL A 81 11.24 10.12 -3.14
C VAL A 81 11.36 11.32 -2.21
N ILE A 82 10.56 12.38 -2.43
CA ILE A 82 10.54 13.57 -1.56
C ILE A 82 10.14 13.21 -0.12
N LEU A 83 9.21 12.28 0.05
CA LEU A 83 8.77 11.79 1.37
C LEU A 83 9.78 10.84 2.05
N GLY A 84 10.96 10.62 1.46
CA GLY A 84 12.03 9.82 2.04
C GLY A 84 11.88 8.31 1.83
N CYS A 85 11.15 7.88 0.79
CA CYS A 85 11.00 6.46 0.48
C CYS A 85 12.29 5.85 -0.08
N SER A 86 12.75 4.76 0.53
CA SER A 86 13.85 3.95 0.01
C SER A 86 13.36 2.97 -1.05
N THR A 87 12.25 2.27 -0.79
CA THR A 87 11.59 1.36 -1.73
C THR A 87 10.08 1.57 -1.66
N ALA A 88 9.41 1.69 -2.82
CA ALA A 88 7.97 1.88 -2.89
C ALA A 88 7.36 1.18 -4.10
N MET A 89 6.09 0.78 -3.97
CA MET A 89 5.28 0.18 -5.04
C MET A 89 3.91 0.84 -5.08
N GLU A 90 3.36 1.01 -6.29
CA GLU A 90 1.98 1.44 -6.50
C GLU A 90 1.01 0.34 -6.02
N LEU A 91 -0.07 0.75 -5.35
CA LEU A 91 -1.21 -0.09 -4.97
C LEU A 91 -2.41 0.28 -5.85
N ASP A 92 -3.62 -0.13 -5.45
CA ASP A 92 -4.84 0.18 -6.21
C ASP A 92 -4.96 1.69 -6.55
N ILE A 93 -5.54 1.95 -7.70
CA ILE A 93 -5.81 3.28 -8.25
C ILE A 93 -7.31 3.43 -8.56
N ASN A 94 -7.74 4.68 -8.75
CA ASN A 94 -9.07 5.09 -9.23
C ASN A 94 -10.23 5.01 -8.24
N GLY A 95 -11.16 5.96 -8.38
CA GLY A 95 -12.40 6.02 -7.60
C GLY A 95 -12.17 5.83 -6.11
N THR A 96 -12.78 4.79 -5.57
CA THR A 96 -12.73 4.41 -4.14
C THR A 96 -11.92 3.12 -3.89
N TRP A 97 -11.09 2.71 -4.86
CA TRP A 97 -10.29 1.49 -4.78
C TRP A 97 -9.04 1.66 -3.91
N PRO A 98 -8.27 2.77 -3.98
CA PRO A 98 -7.32 3.10 -2.92
C PRO A 98 -8.02 3.02 -1.57
N SER A 99 -7.53 2.15 -0.69
CA SER A 99 -8.22 1.83 0.56
C SER A 99 -7.22 1.63 1.69
N PHE A 100 -7.38 2.43 2.74
CA PHE A 100 -6.69 2.26 4.01
C PHE A 100 -7.66 2.67 5.11
N SER A 101 -7.96 1.71 5.98
CA SER A 101 -8.90 1.93 7.08
C SER A 101 -8.20 1.68 8.39
N VAL A 102 -8.36 2.61 9.33
CA VAL A 102 -7.96 2.43 10.72
C VAL A 102 -9.19 2.03 11.52
N TYR A 103 -9.00 1.13 12.47
CA TYR A 103 -10.07 0.68 13.36
C TYR A 103 -9.70 1.02 14.79
N SER A 104 -10.70 1.46 15.55
CA SER A 104 -10.58 1.70 17.00
C SER A 104 -11.31 0.62 17.79
N GLY A 105 -11.22 0.67 19.12
CA GLY A 105 -11.93 -0.26 19.99
C GLY A 105 -11.35 -1.68 20.02
N PHE A 106 -10.02 -1.80 20.09
CA PHE A 106 -9.31 -3.08 20.21
C PHE A 106 -9.92 -3.99 21.29
N GLY A 107 -9.97 -5.29 21.03
CA GLY A 107 -10.54 -6.30 21.94
C GLY A 107 -12.08 -6.39 21.98
N LYS A 108 -12.80 -5.45 21.35
CA LYS A 108 -14.28 -5.55 21.24
C LYS A 108 -14.68 -6.42 20.04
N THR A 109 -15.95 -6.77 19.86
CA THR A 109 -16.44 -7.41 18.63
C THR A 109 -16.92 -6.38 17.61
N SER A 110 -17.48 -5.26 18.08
CA SER A 110 -17.82 -4.12 17.24
C SER A 110 -16.56 -3.35 16.82
N ARG A 111 -16.50 -2.98 15.54
CA ARG A 111 -15.41 -2.24 14.90
C ARG A 111 -16.03 -1.14 14.04
N ASP A 112 -15.54 0.08 14.22
CA ASP A 112 -15.87 1.21 13.36
C ASP A 112 -14.59 1.65 12.64
N GLY A 113 -14.58 1.43 11.33
CA GLY A 113 -13.49 1.84 10.46
C GLY A 113 -13.54 3.34 10.15
N GLN A 114 -12.36 3.93 9.98
CA GLN A 114 -12.18 5.29 9.49
C GLN A 114 -11.18 5.30 8.33
N VAL A 115 -11.49 6.04 7.28
CA VAL A 115 -10.56 6.26 6.17
C VAL A 115 -9.60 7.38 6.49
N ILE A 116 -8.35 7.28 5.99
CA ILE A 116 -7.37 8.36 6.11
C ILE A 116 -7.56 9.45 5.04
N ASP A 117 -8.38 9.17 4.03
CA ASP A 117 -8.72 10.11 2.96
C ASP A 117 -10.19 9.94 2.56
N LYS A 118 -10.94 11.05 2.48
CA LYS A 118 -12.37 11.06 2.17
C LYS A 118 -12.75 10.51 0.79
N ARG A 119 -11.79 10.31 -0.11
CA ARG A 119 -12.00 9.71 -1.45
C ARG A 119 -12.02 8.19 -1.41
N MET A 120 -11.55 7.58 -0.33
CA MET A 120 -11.60 6.13 -0.16
C MET A 120 -13.04 5.65 0.03
N GLY A 121 -13.26 4.36 -0.23
CA GLY A 121 -14.59 3.75 -0.09
C GLY A 121 -15.00 3.48 1.35
N ASP A 122 -16.01 2.63 1.51
CA ASP A 122 -16.48 2.16 2.82
C ASP A 122 -15.32 1.61 3.68
N PRO A 123 -15.02 2.22 4.84
CA PRO A 123 -13.95 1.76 5.71
C PRO A 123 -14.23 0.41 6.36
N ASN A 124 -15.47 -0.09 6.30
CA ASN A 124 -15.87 -1.37 6.86
C ASN A 124 -15.88 -2.50 5.82
N ARG A 125 -15.43 -2.23 4.57
CA ARG A 125 -15.44 -3.20 3.45
C ARG A 125 -14.84 -4.56 3.82
N TYR A 126 -13.79 -4.58 4.63
CA TYR A 126 -13.06 -5.81 5.00
C TYR A 126 -13.51 -6.41 6.34
N LEU A 127 -14.55 -5.86 6.98
CA LEU A 127 -15.19 -6.45 8.17
C LEU A 127 -16.31 -7.45 7.79
N SER A 128 -16.70 -7.48 6.52
CA SER A 128 -17.63 -8.44 5.94
C SER A 128 -16.99 -9.14 4.75
N GLN A 129 -17.73 -10.02 4.09
CA GLN A 129 -17.23 -10.73 2.91
C GLN A 129 -16.82 -9.73 1.82
N SER A 130 -15.56 -9.80 1.39
CA SER A 130 -15.00 -8.96 0.33
C SER A 130 -14.43 -9.83 -0.79
N THR A 131 -14.58 -9.36 -2.03
CA THR A 131 -13.96 -9.98 -3.22
C THR A 131 -12.52 -9.51 -3.45
N LYS A 132 -12.01 -8.61 -2.61
CA LYS A 132 -10.65 -8.05 -2.69
C LYS A 132 -9.80 -8.57 -1.55
N ASP A 133 -8.56 -8.89 -1.87
CA ASP A 133 -7.54 -9.22 -0.89
C ASP A 133 -7.06 -7.97 -0.13
N PHE A 134 -6.59 -8.17 1.10
CA PHE A 134 -6.05 -7.11 1.94
C PHE A 134 -4.91 -7.63 2.83
N ILE A 135 -4.18 -6.69 3.41
CA ILE A 135 -3.22 -6.93 4.48
C ILE A 135 -3.70 -6.14 5.70
N ALA A 136 -3.69 -6.76 6.87
CA ALA A 136 -4.00 -6.10 8.13
C ALA A 136 -2.73 -5.96 8.97
N LEU A 137 -2.56 -4.78 9.57
CA LEU A 137 -1.51 -4.51 10.54
C LEU A 137 -2.16 -4.43 11.91
N PHE A 138 -1.59 -5.15 12.86
CA PHE A 138 -2.04 -5.17 14.24
C PHE A 138 -0.92 -4.65 15.12
N ASP A 139 -1.26 -3.87 16.14
CA ASP A 139 -0.31 -3.55 17.19
C ASP A 139 -0.06 -4.84 18.00
N PRO A 140 1.17 -5.39 18.01
CA PRO A 140 1.46 -6.62 18.73
C PRO A 140 1.18 -6.51 20.23
N GLN A 141 1.22 -5.30 20.82
CA GLN A 141 0.86 -5.08 22.22
C GLN A 141 -0.64 -5.28 22.50
N THR A 142 -1.47 -5.22 21.45
CA THR A 142 -2.92 -5.40 21.54
C THR A 142 -3.37 -6.83 21.22
N LEU A 143 -2.44 -7.71 20.82
CA LEU A 143 -2.73 -9.10 20.51
C LEU A 143 -2.60 -9.98 21.75
N PRO A 144 -3.44 -11.02 21.92
CA PRO A 144 -3.24 -12.00 22.97
C PRO A 144 -1.86 -12.64 22.91
N ALA A 145 -1.29 -12.97 24.07
CA ALA A 145 0.03 -13.60 24.14
C ALA A 145 0.08 -14.88 23.29
N GLY A 146 1.13 -15.01 22.47
CA GLY A 146 1.36 -16.18 21.61
C GLY A 146 0.59 -16.20 20.28
N VAL A 147 -0.19 -15.16 19.96
CA VAL A 147 -0.90 -15.06 18.66
C VAL A 147 0.05 -14.76 17.50
N VAL A 148 1.11 -13.99 17.75
CA VAL A 148 2.21 -13.79 16.80
C VAL A 148 3.40 -14.61 17.29
N LYS A 149 3.87 -15.53 16.45
CA LYS A 149 5.10 -16.31 16.69
C LYS A 149 6.32 -15.52 16.30
#